data_AF-A0A4Q2EJT0-F1
#
_entry.id   AF-A0A4Q2EJT0-F1
#
_cell.length_a   1.000
_cell.length_b   1.000
_cell.length_c   1.000
_cell.angle_alpha   90.00
_cell.angle_beta   90.00
_cell.angle_gamma   90.00
#
_symmetry.space_group_name_H-M   'P 1'
#
loop_
_entity.id
_entity.type
_entity.pdbx_description
1 polymer ?
#
loop_
_entity_poly.entity_id
_entity_poly.type
_entity_poly.pdbx_seq_one_letter_code
_entity_poly.pdbx_strand_id
1 'polypeptide(L)'
;MALKAPELDEACAEAIDLARQAAEARADVAGVGEHLGVQVEGTRVATHYFAVEHPGYPGWRWAVTVVRAARAKVVTVSEVVMLPGEGSLLAPTWVPWAERIEAGDVTPGVLLPTADNDPRVEAGFTGGDTARDADPAQWQATRAVVAELGLGRERVMSAYGRDEAAERWIAGDGGPNNAMTKQAPGQCVDCAYWVRLSGSLGRAFGACANEFSPSDAHIVSVDHGCGAHSDVVEAHRGVDLPRPVWDTISVDDLLFD
;
A
#
# COMPACT_ATOMS: atom_id res chain seq x y z
N MET A 1 19.43 37.95 -34.69
CA MET A 1 18.58 38.11 -35.89
C MET A 1 17.44 37.11 -35.75
N ALA A 2 16.20 37.55 -35.54
CA ALA A 2 15.08 36.64 -35.39
C ALA A 2 14.85 35.91 -36.73
N LEU A 3 14.89 34.58 -36.72
CA LEU A 3 14.54 33.76 -37.88
C LEU A 3 13.05 34.00 -38.19
N LYS A 4 12.74 34.38 -39.43
CA LYS A 4 11.36 34.52 -39.90
C LYS A 4 10.66 33.17 -39.73
N ALA A 5 9.46 33.18 -39.17
CA ALA A 5 8.65 31.96 -39.08
C ALA A 5 8.47 31.35 -40.47
N PRO A 6 8.63 30.03 -40.61
CA PRO A 6 8.45 29.36 -41.90
C PRO A 6 7.02 29.58 -42.39
N GLU A 7 6.88 29.98 -43.66
CA GLU A 7 5.58 30.04 -44.33
C GLU A 7 5.22 28.65 -44.84
N LEU A 8 3.91 28.35 -44.87
CA LEU A 8 3.42 27.09 -45.38
C LEU A 8 3.72 26.99 -46.88
N ASP A 9 4.47 25.95 -47.25
CA ASP A 9 4.75 25.66 -48.66
C ASP A 9 3.48 25.15 -49.35
N GLU A 10 3.09 25.79 -50.45
CA GLU A 10 1.85 25.49 -51.18
C GLU A 10 1.76 24.01 -51.59
N ALA A 11 2.85 23.45 -52.13
CA ALA A 11 2.87 22.04 -52.52
C ALA A 11 2.72 21.10 -51.31
N CYS A 12 3.32 21.44 -50.15
CA CYS A 12 3.09 20.70 -48.92
C CYS A 12 1.64 20.86 -48.42
N ALA A 13 1.05 22.05 -48.51
CA ALA A 13 -0.34 22.30 -48.11
C ALA A 13 -1.34 21.46 -48.92
N GLU A 14 -1.07 21.27 -50.22
CA GLU A 14 -1.92 20.52 -51.15
C GLU A 14 -1.71 19.00 -51.06
N ALA A 15 -0.71 18.51 -50.31
CA ALA A 15 -0.35 17.09 -50.24
C ALA A 15 -1.28 16.24 -49.35
N ILE A 16 -2.57 16.62 -49.23
CA ILE A 16 -3.56 15.97 -48.37
C ILE A 16 -3.75 14.50 -48.76
N ASP A 17 -3.90 14.21 -50.05
CA ASP A 17 -4.13 12.84 -50.54
C ASP A 17 -2.92 11.93 -50.30
N LEU A 18 -1.71 12.44 -50.53
CA LEU A 18 -0.48 11.72 -50.25
C LEU A 18 -0.39 11.40 -48.75
N ALA A 19 -0.71 12.38 -47.90
CA ALA A 19 -0.68 12.21 -46.45
C ALA A 19 -1.75 11.21 -45.97
N ARG A 20 -2.98 11.29 -46.52
CA ARG A 20 -4.06 10.36 -46.22
C ARG A 20 -3.69 8.93 -46.59
N GLN A 21 -3.21 8.70 -47.81
CA GLN A 21 -2.78 7.37 -48.26
C GLN A 21 -1.67 6.79 -47.37
N ALA A 22 -0.76 7.63 -46.90
CA ALA A 22 0.31 7.21 -46.00
C ALA A 22 -0.21 6.84 -44.60
N ALA A 23 -1.20 7.57 -44.07
CA ALA A 23 -1.89 7.20 -42.84
C ALA A 23 -2.68 5.89 -43.02
N GLU A 24 -3.45 5.75 -44.09
CA GLU A 24 -4.26 4.56 -44.39
C GLU A 24 -3.40 3.30 -44.51
N ALA A 25 -2.22 3.42 -45.12
CA ALA A 25 -1.25 2.32 -45.21
C ALA A 25 -0.70 1.86 -43.84
N ARG A 26 -0.87 2.64 -42.77
CA ARG A 26 -0.46 2.31 -41.39
C ARG A 26 -1.63 2.09 -40.43
N ALA A 27 -2.85 2.39 -40.86
CA ALA A 27 -3.97 2.50 -39.93
C ALA A 27 -4.46 1.16 -39.40
N ASP A 28 -4.41 0.09 -40.20
CA ASP A 28 -4.98 -1.22 -39.84
C ASP A 28 -6.38 -1.04 -39.20
N VAL A 29 -6.60 -1.56 -37.98
CA VAL A 29 -7.88 -1.43 -37.26
C VAL A 29 -8.16 -0.02 -36.74
N ALA A 30 -7.16 0.88 -36.70
CA ALA A 30 -7.32 2.21 -36.13
C ALA A 30 -8.16 3.17 -37.02
N GLY A 31 -8.18 2.94 -38.34
CA GLY A 31 -8.89 3.77 -39.31
C GLY A 31 -8.33 5.19 -39.47
N VAL A 32 -8.70 5.88 -40.55
CA VAL A 32 -8.29 7.29 -40.83
C VAL A 32 -9.52 8.09 -41.21
N GLY A 33 -9.91 9.02 -40.35
CA GLY A 33 -11.11 9.84 -40.53
C GLY A 33 -10.85 11.15 -41.26
N GLU A 34 -11.60 12.18 -40.87
CA GLU A 34 -11.56 13.52 -41.44
C GLU A 34 -10.19 14.18 -41.35
N HIS A 35 -9.86 15.02 -42.35
CA HIS A 35 -8.67 15.87 -42.30
C HIS A 35 -8.92 17.02 -41.32
N LEU A 36 -8.09 17.11 -40.29
CA LEU A 36 -8.23 18.07 -39.19
C LEU A 36 -7.47 19.37 -39.44
N GLY A 37 -6.56 19.39 -40.40
CA GLY A 37 -5.79 20.56 -40.77
C GLY A 37 -4.33 20.24 -41.09
N VAL A 38 -3.58 21.29 -41.40
CA VAL A 38 -2.15 21.23 -41.72
C VAL A 38 -1.40 22.24 -40.87
N GLN A 39 -0.24 21.83 -40.34
CA GLN A 39 0.63 22.68 -39.53
C GLN A 39 2.00 22.79 -40.18
N VAL A 40 2.58 24.00 -40.16
CA VAL A 40 3.94 24.24 -40.62
C VAL A 40 4.94 23.79 -39.55
N GLU A 41 5.84 22.88 -39.90
CA GLU A 41 6.94 22.44 -39.02
C GLU A 41 8.26 23.12 -39.38
N GLY A 42 8.41 23.53 -40.64
CA GLY A 42 9.65 24.10 -41.14
C GLY A 42 9.60 24.51 -42.60
N THR A 43 10.71 24.98 -43.14
CA THR A 43 10.83 25.35 -44.55
C THR A 43 10.55 24.14 -45.44
N ARG A 44 9.40 24.14 -46.13
CA ARG A 44 8.93 23.01 -46.96
C ARG A 44 8.71 21.71 -46.18
N VAL A 45 8.29 21.85 -44.93
CA VAL A 45 7.90 20.74 -44.06
C VAL A 45 6.56 21.08 -43.42
N ALA A 46 5.57 20.21 -43.57
CA ALA A 46 4.26 20.39 -42.99
C ALA A 46 3.71 19.05 -42.46
N THR A 47 2.92 19.11 -41.39
CA THR A 47 2.24 17.96 -40.81
C THR A 47 0.75 18.04 -41.11
N HIS A 48 0.20 17.06 -41.81
CA HIS A 48 -1.24 16.89 -41.95
C HIS A 48 -1.79 16.06 -40.80
N TYR A 49 -2.86 16.53 -40.19
CA TYR A 49 -3.56 15.81 -39.13
C TYR A 49 -4.85 15.18 -39.65
N PHE A 50 -5.13 13.94 -39.25
CA PHE A 50 -6.39 13.25 -39.53
C PHE A 50 -6.97 12.65 -38.25
N ALA A 51 -8.29 12.56 -38.15
CA ALA A 51 -8.94 11.88 -37.04
C ALA A 51 -8.61 10.38 -37.03
N VAL A 52 -8.59 9.77 -35.83
CA VAL A 52 -8.57 8.31 -35.67
C VAL A 52 -10.01 7.85 -35.45
N GLU A 53 -10.47 6.86 -36.22
CA GLU A 53 -11.87 6.41 -36.16
C GLU A 53 -12.10 5.34 -35.08
N HIS A 54 -11.04 4.68 -34.63
CA HIS A 54 -11.15 3.59 -33.69
C HIS A 54 -11.52 4.06 -32.28
N PRO A 55 -12.56 3.47 -31.65
CA PRO A 55 -13.10 3.94 -30.37
C PRO A 55 -12.13 3.81 -29.19
N GLY A 56 -11.09 2.97 -29.32
CA GLY A 56 -10.01 2.86 -28.33
C GLY A 56 -9.00 4.00 -28.35
N TYR A 57 -9.07 4.91 -29.32
CA TYR A 57 -8.17 6.06 -29.44
C TYR A 57 -8.93 7.40 -29.44
N PRO A 58 -9.80 7.67 -28.44
CA PRO A 58 -10.56 8.92 -28.38
C PRO A 58 -9.62 10.12 -28.34
N GLY A 59 -9.89 11.15 -29.15
CA GLY A 59 -9.07 12.38 -29.21
C GLY A 59 -7.68 12.22 -29.86
N TRP A 60 -7.27 11.01 -30.24
CA TRP A 60 -6.01 10.80 -30.96
C TRP A 60 -6.16 11.22 -32.43
N ARG A 61 -5.03 11.58 -33.03
CA ARG A 61 -4.93 12.00 -34.43
C ARG A 61 -3.73 11.36 -35.11
N TRP A 62 -3.89 11.00 -36.37
CA TRP A 62 -2.76 10.75 -37.25
C TRP A 62 -2.04 12.06 -37.51
N ALA A 63 -0.72 12.03 -37.49
CA ALA A 63 0.16 13.12 -37.84
C ALA A 63 1.10 12.62 -38.94
N VAL A 64 0.95 13.19 -40.13
CA VAL A 64 1.71 12.79 -41.32
C VAL A 64 2.56 13.96 -41.77
N THR A 65 3.85 13.88 -41.48
CA THR A 65 4.79 14.94 -41.87
C THR A 65 5.23 14.70 -43.31
N VAL A 66 4.99 15.70 -44.15
CA VAL A 66 5.40 15.74 -45.55
C VAL A 66 6.51 16.76 -45.75
N VAL A 67 7.41 16.48 -46.69
CA VAL A 67 8.59 17.29 -46.98
C VAL A 67 8.73 17.44 -48.48
N ARG A 68 9.06 18.65 -48.93
CA ARG A 68 9.51 18.91 -50.31
C ARG A 68 10.97 19.31 -50.32
N ALA A 69 11.83 18.38 -50.74
CA ALA A 69 13.28 18.60 -50.76
C ALA A 69 13.67 19.81 -51.64
N ALA A 70 14.86 20.37 -51.37
CA ALA A 70 15.36 21.50 -52.14
C ALA A 70 15.43 21.16 -53.64
N ARG A 71 14.83 22.02 -54.49
CA ARG A 71 14.74 21.87 -55.96
C ARG A 71 13.89 20.68 -56.43
N ALA A 72 13.28 19.92 -55.53
CA ALA A 72 12.32 18.89 -55.89
C ALA A 72 10.98 19.51 -56.33
N LYS A 73 10.37 18.85 -57.33
CA LYS A 73 9.01 19.18 -57.81
C LYS A 73 7.93 18.36 -57.12
N VAL A 74 8.31 17.31 -56.37
CA VAL A 74 7.40 16.37 -55.72
C VAL A 74 7.57 16.43 -54.21
N VAL A 75 6.45 16.24 -53.51
CA VAL A 75 6.38 16.10 -52.05
C VAL A 75 6.54 14.63 -51.68
N THR A 76 7.24 14.35 -50.58
CA THR A 76 7.46 13.01 -50.03
C THR A 76 7.02 12.95 -48.57
N VAL A 77 6.66 11.76 -48.09
CA VAL A 77 6.32 11.54 -46.68
C VAL A 77 7.62 11.29 -45.89
N SER A 78 7.76 11.99 -44.76
CA SER A 78 8.89 11.83 -43.83
C SER A 78 8.56 10.82 -42.73
N GLU A 79 7.39 10.98 -42.10
CA GLU A 79 6.92 10.11 -41.02
C GLU A 79 5.40 10.04 -40.97
N VAL A 80 4.91 8.94 -40.41
CA VAL A 80 3.50 8.69 -40.12
C VAL A 80 3.44 8.19 -38.69
N VAL A 81 2.87 9.00 -37.81
CA VAL A 81 2.72 8.67 -36.39
C VAL A 81 1.31 8.98 -35.93
N MET A 82 0.92 8.40 -34.81
CA MET A 82 -0.32 8.74 -34.13
C MET A 82 0.05 9.49 -32.86
N LEU A 83 -0.53 10.68 -32.68
CA LEU A 83 -0.23 11.55 -31.54
C LEU A 83 -1.51 11.80 -30.74
N PRO A 84 -1.39 11.91 -29.41
CA PRO A 84 -2.51 12.33 -28.58
C PRO A 84 -2.89 13.78 -28.93
N GLY A 85 -4.18 14.01 -29.06
CA GLY A 85 -4.77 15.33 -29.24
C GLY A 85 -5.57 15.75 -28.00
N GLU A 86 -6.40 16.77 -28.18
CA GLU A 86 -7.33 17.20 -27.14
C GLU A 86 -8.33 16.08 -26.84
N GLY A 87 -8.51 15.75 -25.56
CA GLY A 87 -9.40 14.67 -25.13
C GLY A 87 -8.80 13.27 -25.21
N SER A 88 -7.52 13.13 -25.57
CA SER A 88 -6.84 11.83 -25.52
C SER A 88 -6.70 11.27 -24.11
N LEU A 89 -7.06 10.01 -23.95
CA LEU A 89 -6.73 9.24 -22.74
C LEU A 89 -5.24 8.88 -22.77
N LEU A 90 -4.49 9.49 -21.86
CA LEU A 90 -3.07 9.21 -21.65
C LEU A 90 -2.89 8.24 -20.48
N ALA A 91 -1.79 7.49 -20.52
CA ALA A 91 -1.37 6.71 -19.36
C ALA A 91 -1.10 7.65 -18.17
N PRO A 92 -1.39 7.21 -16.93
CA PRO A 92 -0.99 7.96 -15.74
C PRO A 92 0.53 8.12 -15.70
N THR A 93 1.00 9.13 -14.98
CA THR A 93 2.44 9.33 -14.76
C THR A 93 3.04 8.05 -14.16
N TRP A 94 4.18 7.63 -14.70
CA TRP A 94 4.89 6.48 -14.18
C TRP A 94 5.38 6.76 -12.76
N VAL A 95 5.11 5.83 -11.84
CA VAL A 95 5.51 5.90 -10.43
C VAL A 95 6.53 4.78 -10.15
N PRO A 96 7.68 5.06 -9.51
CA PRO A 96 8.64 4.04 -9.07
C PRO A 96 7.98 2.93 -8.28
N TRP A 97 8.46 1.68 -8.44
CA TRP A 97 7.88 0.54 -7.71
C TRP A 97 7.87 0.75 -6.20
N ALA A 98 8.91 1.34 -5.62
CA ALA A 98 9.02 1.59 -4.19
C ALA A 98 7.91 2.54 -3.67
N GLU A 99 7.41 3.41 -4.53
CA GLU A 99 6.31 4.35 -4.24
C GLU A 99 4.93 3.74 -4.52
N ARG A 100 4.87 2.53 -5.10
CA ARG A 100 3.62 1.80 -5.33
C ARG A 100 3.28 0.78 -4.24
N ILE A 101 4.20 0.53 -3.31
CA ILE A 101 3.99 -0.46 -2.26
C ILE A 101 3.11 0.13 -1.16
N GLU A 102 2.02 -0.55 -0.87
CA GLU A 102 1.05 -0.19 0.13
C GLU A 102 1.10 -1.14 1.36
N ALA A 103 0.40 -0.74 2.42
CA ALA A 103 0.26 -1.56 3.60
C ALA A 103 -0.50 -2.86 3.27
N GLY A 104 0.14 -4.00 3.52
CA GLY A 104 -0.44 -5.32 3.23
C GLY A 104 0.08 -6.00 1.96
N ASP A 105 0.87 -5.29 1.14
CA ASP A 105 1.43 -5.86 -0.10
C ASP A 105 2.48 -6.95 0.13
N VAL A 106 3.04 -7.03 1.34
CA VAL A 106 4.03 -8.04 1.71
C VAL A 106 3.31 -9.37 1.95
N THR A 107 3.46 -10.29 1.00
CA THR A 107 2.89 -11.65 1.01
C THR A 107 3.99 -12.71 1.21
N PRO A 108 3.65 -13.99 1.48
CA PRO A 108 4.66 -15.04 1.65
C PRO A 108 5.64 -15.13 0.48
N GLY A 109 6.94 -15.04 0.78
CA GLY A 109 8.01 -15.06 -0.22
C GLY A 109 8.44 -13.70 -0.75
N VAL A 110 7.73 -12.61 -0.40
CA VAL A 110 8.14 -11.24 -0.75
C VAL A 110 9.05 -10.67 0.34
N LEU A 111 10.19 -10.13 -0.07
CA LEU A 111 11.10 -9.40 0.81
C LEU A 111 10.95 -7.90 0.54
N LEU A 112 10.51 -7.15 1.55
CA LEU A 112 10.50 -5.70 1.53
C LEU A 112 11.78 -5.17 2.19
N PRO A 113 12.75 -4.66 1.43
CA PRO A 113 13.96 -4.11 2.02
C PRO A 113 13.63 -2.85 2.83
N THR A 114 14.15 -2.77 4.05
CA THR A 114 14.11 -1.52 4.84
C THR A 114 15.05 -0.50 4.20
N ALA A 115 14.55 0.70 3.92
CA ALA A 115 15.38 1.78 3.39
C ALA A 115 16.50 2.16 4.37
N ASP A 116 17.66 2.55 3.85
CA ASP A 116 18.84 2.91 4.66
C ASP A 116 18.58 4.09 5.61
N ASN A 117 17.62 4.94 5.27
CA ASN A 117 17.20 6.12 6.02
C ASN A 117 15.75 6.02 6.52
N ASP A 118 15.23 4.82 6.73
CA ASP A 118 13.87 4.63 7.26
C ASP A 118 13.77 5.22 8.69
N PRO A 119 13.01 6.30 8.91
CA PRO A 119 12.94 6.99 10.20
C PRO A 119 12.28 6.16 11.29
N ARG A 120 11.62 5.04 10.93
CA ARG A 120 10.93 4.15 11.88
C ARG A 120 11.87 3.20 12.59
N VAL A 121 13.12 3.09 12.14
CA VAL A 121 14.14 2.21 12.74
C VAL A 121 15.39 3.00 13.11
N GLU A 122 16.03 2.56 14.18
CA GLU A 122 17.34 3.07 14.63
C GLU A 122 18.24 1.91 15.04
N ALA A 123 19.54 2.17 15.19
CA ALA A 123 20.49 1.16 15.63
C ALA A 123 20.16 0.69 17.05
N GLY A 124 20.09 -0.63 17.25
CA GLY A 124 19.95 -1.19 18.58
C GLY A 124 21.28 -1.23 19.34
N PHE A 125 21.20 -1.49 20.64
CA PHE A 125 22.37 -1.65 21.50
C PHE A 125 22.85 -3.11 21.51
N THR A 126 23.87 -3.40 20.70
CA THR A 126 24.49 -4.73 20.63
C THR A 126 25.71 -4.89 21.54
N GLY A 127 26.06 -3.87 22.35
CA GLY A 127 27.18 -3.89 23.28
C GLY A 127 28.54 -3.47 22.71
N GLY A 128 28.74 -3.60 21.40
CA GLY A 128 29.92 -3.13 20.66
C GLY A 128 31.27 -3.47 21.31
N ASP A 129 32.28 -2.64 21.06
CA ASP A 129 33.61 -2.76 21.69
C ASP A 129 33.59 -2.42 23.20
N THR A 130 32.61 -1.64 23.65
CA THR A 130 32.46 -1.23 25.06
C THR A 130 32.13 -2.37 26.02
N ALA A 131 31.56 -3.48 25.52
CA ALA A 131 31.26 -4.65 26.34
C ALA A 131 32.53 -5.35 26.86
N ARG A 132 33.68 -5.18 26.20
CA ARG A 132 34.94 -5.84 26.57
C ARG A 132 35.63 -5.21 27.78
N ASP A 133 35.43 -3.91 27.98
CA ASP A 133 36.09 -3.13 29.04
C ASP A 133 35.15 -2.76 30.19
N ALA A 134 33.88 -3.18 30.12
CA ALA A 134 32.88 -2.92 31.15
C ALA A 134 33.09 -3.80 32.39
N ASP A 135 32.91 -3.21 33.59
CA ASP A 135 32.83 -3.97 34.84
C ASP A 135 31.72 -5.03 34.75
N PRO A 136 31.95 -6.29 35.19
CA PRO A 136 30.97 -7.36 35.07
C PRO A 136 29.60 -7.06 35.70
N ALA A 137 29.53 -6.32 36.80
CA ALA A 137 28.27 -5.96 37.43
C ALA A 137 27.54 -4.86 36.65
N GLN A 138 28.26 -3.85 36.16
CA GLN A 138 27.71 -2.82 35.28
C GLN A 138 27.21 -3.41 33.95
N TRP A 139 27.93 -4.37 33.39
CA TRP A 139 27.54 -5.07 32.17
C TRP A 139 26.27 -5.91 32.37
N GLN A 140 26.14 -6.62 33.50
CA GLN A 140 24.92 -7.37 33.81
C GLN A 140 23.69 -6.45 33.97
N ALA A 141 23.85 -5.32 34.67
CA ALA A 141 22.77 -4.34 34.80
C ALA A 141 22.37 -3.74 33.45
N THR A 142 23.36 -3.41 32.60
CA THR A 142 23.12 -2.91 31.23
C THR A 142 22.40 -3.95 30.39
N ARG A 143 22.82 -5.21 30.46
CA ARG A 143 22.19 -6.32 29.73
C ARG A 143 20.74 -6.55 30.14
N ALA A 144 20.40 -6.38 31.42
CA ALA A 144 19.02 -6.48 31.89
C ALA A 144 18.13 -5.39 31.27
N VAL A 145 18.59 -4.14 31.24
CA VAL A 145 17.89 -3.01 30.60
C VAL A 145 17.79 -3.19 29.09
N VAL A 146 18.86 -3.66 28.45
CA VAL A 146 18.89 -3.97 27.01
C VAL A 146 17.91 -5.09 26.66
N ALA A 147 17.80 -6.10 27.50
CA ALA A 147 16.82 -7.18 27.32
C ALA A 147 15.39 -6.69 27.53
N GLU A 148 15.13 -5.90 28.58
CA GLU A 148 13.82 -5.32 28.88
C GLU A 148 13.32 -4.40 27.74
N LEU A 149 14.21 -3.57 27.20
CA LEU A 149 13.91 -2.65 26.11
C LEU A 149 14.02 -3.29 24.72
N GLY A 150 14.40 -4.58 24.64
CA GLY A 150 14.57 -5.30 23.37
C GLY A 150 15.70 -4.74 22.49
N LEU A 151 16.67 -4.06 23.09
CA LEU A 151 17.75 -3.34 22.40
C LEU A 151 18.87 -4.25 21.89
N GLY A 152 18.89 -5.54 22.22
CA GLY A 152 19.92 -6.48 21.76
C GLY A 152 19.88 -6.82 20.26
N ARG A 153 18.99 -6.18 19.49
CA ARG A 153 18.83 -6.35 18.04
C ARG A 153 19.75 -5.40 17.29
N GLU A 154 20.13 -5.74 16.07
CA GLU A 154 20.89 -4.81 15.21
C GLU A 154 20.10 -3.51 14.95
N ARG A 155 18.79 -3.63 14.76
CA ARG A 155 17.86 -2.51 14.58
C ARG A 155 16.67 -2.66 15.51
N VAL A 156 16.23 -1.53 16.05
CA VAL A 156 15.06 -1.40 16.93
C VAL A 156 14.12 -0.33 16.35
N MET A 157 12.87 -0.35 16.79
CA MET A 157 11.92 0.69 16.39
C MET A 157 12.33 2.02 17.05
N SER A 158 12.41 3.09 16.27
CA SER A 158 12.73 4.42 16.78
C SER A 158 11.56 5.02 17.58
N ALA A 159 11.77 6.19 18.19
CA ALA A 159 10.66 6.95 18.79
C ALA A 159 9.58 7.27 17.75
N TYR A 160 9.98 7.79 16.59
CA TYR A 160 9.08 8.09 15.47
C TYR A 160 8.28 6.85 15.03
N GLY A 161 8.94 5.70 14.88
CA GLY A 161 8.26 4.46 14.49
C GLY A 161 7.22 3.99 15.52
N ARG A 162 7.47 4.22 16.82
CA ARG A 162 6.51 3.91 17.88
C ARG A 162 5.32 4.86 17.86
N ASP A 163 5.55 6.15 17.65
CA ASP A 163 4.50 7.16 17.60
C ASP A 163 3.57 6.90 16.41
N GLU A 164 4.12 6.67 15.22
CA GLU A 164 3.36 6.28 14.01
C GLU A 164 2.54 5.01 14.22
N ALA A 165 3.10 4.00 14.90
CA ALA A 165 2.37 2.78 15.23
C ALA A 165 1.22 3.06 16.20
N ALA A 166 1.47 3.86 17.25
CA ALA A 166 0.47 4.22 18.25
C ALA A 166 -0.70 5.00 17.63
N GLU A 167 -0.41 5.99 16.79
CA GLU A 167 -1.43 6.76 16.07
C GLU A 167 -2.31 5.87 15.20
N ARG A 168 -1.69 5.00 14.39
CA ARG A 168 -2.42 4.04 13.55
C ARG A 168 -3.27 3.06 14.37
N TRP A 169 -2.77 2.57 15.49
CA TRP A 169 -3.52 1.65 16.35
C TRP A 169 -4.69 2.33 17.07
N ILE A 170 -4.53 3.58 17.53
CA ILE A 170 -5.61 4.38 18.13
C ILE A 170 -6.69 4.73 17.10
N ALA A 171 -6.29 5.04 15.86
CA ALA A 171 -7.22 5.35 14.78
C ALA A 171 -7.96 4.11 14.24
N GLY A 172 -7.37 2.91 14.40
CA GLY A 172 -7.91 1.66 13.90
C GLY A 172 -8.96 1.02 14.81
N ASP A 173 -9.40 -0.19 14.43
CA ASP A 173 -10.44 -0.94 15.13
C ASP A 173 -10.06 -1.32 16.57
N GLY A 174 -8.76 -1.46 16.87
CA GLY A 174 -8.25 -1.71 18.22
C GLY A 174 -8.19 -0.45 19.10
N GLY A 175 -8.56 0.72 18.59
CA GLY A 175 -8.59 1.98 19.33
C GLY A 175 -9.88 2.19 20.15
N PRO A 176 -10.01 3.34 20.82
CA PRO A 176 -11.18 3.63 21.66
C PRO A 176 -12.41 4.14 20.90
N ASN A 177 -12.22 4.63 19.68
CA ASN A 177 -13.22 5.43 18.97
C ASN A 177 -14.06 4.62 17.96
N ASN A 178 -14.44 3.39 18.30
CA ASN A 178 -15.28 2.54 17.46
C ASN A 178 -16.63 2.21 18.13
N ALA A 179 -17.56 1.63 17.37
CA ALA A 179 -18.90 1.30 17.84
C ALA A 179 -18.89 0.21 18.93
N MET A 180 -17.98 -0.76 18.83
CA MET A 180 -17.85 -1.88 19.76
C MET A 180 -17.43 -1.39 21.16
N THR A 181 -16.41 -0.54 21.23
CA THR A 181 -15.90 0.03 22.49
C THR A 181 -16.96 0.88 23.17
N LYS A 182 -17.74 1.66 22.43
CA LYS A 182 -18.84 2.48 22.99
C LYS A 182 -19.97 1.64 23.60
N GLN A 183 -20.12 0.40 23.18
CA GLN A 183 -21.14 -0.54 23.67
C GLN A 183 -20.56 -1.59 24.61
N ALA A 184 -19.25 -1.54 24.86
CA ALA A 184 -18.57 -2.52 25.68
C ALA A 184 -18.98 -2.36 27.16
N PRO A 185 -19.10 -3.47 27.88
CA PRO A 185 -19.39 -3.46 29.32
C PRO A 185 -18.21 -3.00 30.19
N GLY A 186 -17.00 -2.95 29.63
CA GLY A 186 -15.75 -2.57 30.30
C GLY A 186 -14.65 -2.25 29.29
N GLN A 187 -13.50 -1.78 29.78
CA GLN A 187 -12.35 -1.42 28.95
C GLN A 187 -11.26 -2.49 29.01
N CYS A 188 -10.23 -2.40 28.18
CA CYS A 188 -9.17 -3.39 28.18
C CYS A 188 -8.26 -3.25 29.41
N VAL A 189 -8.14 -2.05 29.99
CA VAL A 189 -7.27 -1.80 31.15
C VAL A 189 -7.65 -2.61 32.41
N ASP A 190 -8.93 -2.96 32.56
CA ASP A 190 -9.47 -3.75 33.66
C ASP A 190 -9.82 -5.20 33.27
N CYS A 191 -9.74 -5.54 31.99
CA CYS A 191 -10.04 -6.89 31.49
C CYS A 191 -8.92 -7.90 31.83
N ALA A 192 -9.28 -9.04 32.42
CA ALA A 192 -8.34 -10.10 32.77
C ALA A 192 -7.67 -10.79 31.56
N TYR A 193 -8.27 -10.66 30.37
CA TYR A 193 -7.72 -11.21 29.12
C TYR A 193 -6.75 -10.26 28.40
N TRP A 194 -6.52 -9.07 28.94
CA TRP A 194 -5.62 -8.09 28.33
C TRP A 194 -4.17 -8.32 28.76
N VAL A 195 -3.34 -8.70 27.79
CA VAL A 195 -1.91 -8.93 28.01
C VAL A 195 -1.14 -7.68 27.61
N ARG A 196 -0.63 -6.96 28.62
CA ARG A 196 0.07 -5.69 28.42
C ARG A 196 1.34 -5.86 27.58
N LEU A 197 1.58 -4.96 26.62
CA LEU A 197 2.84 -4.91 25.89
C LEU A 197 3.99 -4.48 26.81
N SER A 198 5.22 -4.78 26.41
CA SER A 198 6.43 -4.32 27.12
C SER A 198 6.84 -2.90 26.71
N GLY A 199 7.71 -2.28 27.51
CA GLY A 199 8.32 -1.00 27.22
C GLY A 199 7.31 0.18 27.20
N SER A 200 7.62 1.20 26.39
CA SER A 200 6.82 2.43 26.35
C SER A 200 5.41 2.23 25.77
N LEU A 201 5.25 1.38 24.75
CA LEU A 201 3.94 1.07 24.16
C LEU A 201 3.01 0.37 25.15
N GLY A 202 3.57 -0.39 26.10
CA GLY A 202 2.83 -0.98 27.20
C GLY A 202 2.01 0.01 28.02
N ARG A 203 2.35 1.31 28.02
CA ARG A 203 1.55 2.32 28.74
C ARG A 203 0.15 2.48 28.19
N ALA A 204 -0.04 2.28 26.88
CA ALA A 204 -1.30 2.54 26.19
C ALA A 204 -1.85 1.31 25.43
N PHE A 205 -1.09 0.22 25.28
CA PHE A 205 -1.48 -0.91 24.45
C PHE A 205 -1.17 -2.28 25.07
N GLY A 206 -1.96 -3.27 24.67
CA GLY A 206 -1.82 -4.69 25.00
C GLY A 206 -2.44 -5.55 23.91
N ALA A 207 -2.26 -6.86 24.00
CA ALA A 207 -2.92 -7.83 23.13
C ALA A 207 -4.13 -8.45 23.83
N CYS A 208 -5.22 -8.68 23.10
CA CYS A 208 -6.32 -9.48 23.61
C CYS A 208 -5.97 -10.98 23.47
N ALA A 209 -6.20 -11.74 24.54
CA ALA A 209 -5.99 -13.19 24.58
C ALA A 209 -7.30 -13.98 24.80
N ASN A 210 -8.45 -13.39 24.47
CA ASN A 210 -9.74 -14.05 24.57
C ASN A 210 -10.22 -14.47 23.19
N GLU A 211 -10.25 -15.78 22.91
CA GLU A 211 -10.71 -16.36 21.63
C GLU A 211 -12.14 -15.95 21.24
N PHE A 212 -12.98 -15.58 22.21
CA PHE A 212 -14.35 -15.13 21.96
C PHE A 212 -14.44 -13.63 21.64
N SER A 213 -13.36 -12.89 21.82
CA SER A 213 -13.28 -11.50 21.39
C SER A 213 -12.99 -11.44 19.89
N PRO A 214 -13.66 -10.55 19.13
CA PRO A 214 -13.26 -10.28 17.75
C PRO A 214 -11.84 -9.68 17.65
N SER A 215 -11.28 -9.21 18.76
CA SER A 215 -9.93 -8.67 18.86
C SER A 215 -8.89 -9.71 19.30
N ASP A 216 -9.23 -11.00 19.39
CA ASP A 216 -8.25 -12.04 19.77
C ASP A 216 -6.98 -11.96 18.92
N ALA A 217 -5.82 -12.10 19.55
CA ALA A 217 -4.50 -11.96 18.92
C ALA A 217 -4.22 -10.59 18.25
N HIS A 218 -5.03 -9.54 18.51
CA HIS A 218 -4.80 -8.19 18.02
C HIS A 218 -4.34 -7.24 19.13
N ILE A 219 -3.63 -6.18 18.73
CA ILE A 219 -3.28 -5.07 19.61
C ILE A 219 -4.49 -4.16 19.80
N VAL A 220 -4.78 -3.84 21.06
CA VAL A 220 -5.86 -2.95 21.49
C VAL A 220 -5.34 -1.90 22.46
N SER A 221 -5.92 -0.70 22.42
CA SER A 221 -5.60 0.36 23.37
C SER A 221 -6.17 0.06 24.76
N VAL A 222 -5.62 0.69 25.80
CA VAL A 222 -6.07 0.55 27.20
C VAL A 222 -7.54 0.89 27.39
N ASP A 223 -8.06 1.80 26.58
CA ASP A 223 -9.42 2.33 26.60
C ASP A 223 -10.34 1.71 25.53
N HIS A 224 -9.84 0.73 24.76
CA HIS A 224 -10.64 -0.14 23.90
C HIS A 224 -11.58 -1.01 24.74
N GLY A 225 -12.68 -1.47 24.16
CA GLY A 225 -13.60 -2.39 24.82
C GLY A 225 -14.29 -3.33 23.84
N CYS A 226 -14.65 -4.53 24.31
CA CYS A 226 -15.40 -5.53 23.56
C CYS A 226 -16.45 -6.21 24.44
N GLY A 227 -17.40 -6.92 23.82
CA GLY A 227 -18.47 -7.64 24.53
C GLY A 227 -18.01 -8.86 25.32
N ALA A 228 -16.80 -9.36 25.07
CA ALA A 228 -16.22 -10.54 25.73
C ALA A 228 -15.31 -10.15 26.92
N HIS A 229 -15.68 -9.10 27.65
CA HIS A 229 -14.95 -8.63 28.83
C HIS A 229 -15.01 -9.65 29.97
N SER A 230 -13.93 -9.81 30.74
CA SER A 230 -13.84 -10.82 31.81
C SER A 230 -14.88 -10.68 32.91
N ASP A 231 -15.38 -9.46 33.12
CA ASP A 231 -16.35 -9.15 34.17
C ASP A 231 -17.81 -9.42 33.72
N VAL A 232 -18.02 -9.78 32.46
CA VAL A 232 -19.34 -10.24 31.99
C VAL A 232 -19.54 -11.67 32.50
N VAL A 233 -20.30 -11.77 33.59
CA VAL A 233 -20.63 -13.06 34.21
C VAL A 233 -22.03 -13.50 33.82
N GLU A 234 -22.21 -14.81 33.62
CA GLU A 234 -23.53 -15.40 33.44
C GLU A 234 -24.39 -15.15 34.69
N ALA A 235 -25.65 -14.74 34.46
CA ALA A 235 -26.55 -14.37 35.55
C ALA A 235 -26.81 -15.53 36.52
N HIS A 236 -26.72 -16.78 36.06
CA HIS A 236 -26.99 -17.98 36.85
C HIS A 236 -25.86 -18.98 36.60
N ARG A 237 -24.93 -19.11 37.55
CA ARG A 237 -23.98 -20.24 37.53
C ARG A 237 -24.76 -21.49 37.92
N GLY A 238 -24.72 -22.52 37.07
CA GLY A 238 -25.19 -23.85 37.43
C GLY A 238 -24.56 -24.28 38.77
N VAL A 239 -25.33 -24.98 39.60
CA VAL A 239 -24.79 -25.54 40.84
C VAL A 239 -23.76 -26.59 40.44
N ASP A 240 -22.50 -26.39 40.82
CA ASP A 240 -21.46 -27.40 40.62
C ASP A 240 -21.77 -28.55 41.59
N LEU A 241 -22.53 -29.53 41.12
CA LEU A 241 -22.89 -30.68 41.92
C LEU A 241 -21.59 -31.44 42.22
N PRO A 242 -21.32 -31.79 43.48
CA PRO A 242 -20.16 -32.61 43.80
C PRO A 242 -20.21 -33.89 42.96
N ARG A 243 -19.04 -34.39 42.57
CA ARG A 243 -18.95 -35.68 41.87
C ARG A 243 -19.79 -36.70 42.63
N PRO A 244 -20.61 -37.52 41.94
CA PRO A 244 -21.42 -38.54 42.61
C PRO A 244 -20.52 -39.38 43.50
N VAL A 245 -20.80 -39.39 44.81
CA VAL A 245 -20.17 -40.32 45.73
C VAL A 245 -20.96 -41.62 45.60
N TRP A 246 -20.36 -42.63 44.97
CA TRP A 246 -20.90 -43.98 45.04
C TRP A 246 -20.54 -44.58 46.39
N ASP A 247 -21.55 -44.75 47.25
CA ASP A 247 -21.41 -45.44 48.53
C ASP A 247 -21.40 -46.95 48.29
N THR A 248 -20.23 -47.51 47.96
CA THR A 248 -20.05 -48.95 47.71
C THR A 248 -19.77 -49.71 49.01
N ILE A 249 -20.68 -49.67 49.99
CA ILE A 249 -20.53 -50.43 51.26
C ILE A 249 -21.46 -51.65 51.34
N SER A 250 -22.24 -51.98 50.30
CA SER A 250 -22.87 -53.31 50.24
C SER A 250 -22.99 -53.84 48.82
N VAL A 251 -22.39 -55.02 48.59
CA VAL A 251 -22.88 -55.98 47.61
C VAL A 251 -23.97 -56.77 48.32
N ASP A 252 -25.20 -56.67 47.83
CA ASP A 252 -26.32 -57.47 48.34
C ASP A 252 -26.17 -58.88 47.74
N ASP A 253 -25.55 -59.81 48.47
CA ASP A 253 -25.31 -61.19 48.05
C ASP A 253 -26.57 -62.08 48.17
N LEU A 254 -27.78 -61.52 48.05
CA LEU A 254 -29.04 -62.27 48.13
C LEU A 254 -30.03 -61.80 47.06
N LEU A 255 -29.73 -62.08 45.80
CA LEU A 255 -30.73 -62.00 44.71
C LEU A 255 -30.92 -63.33 43.97
N PHE A 256 -30.23 -64.39 44.40
CA PHE A 256 -30.42 -65.76 43.88
C PHE A 256 -30.28 -66.80 45.00
N ASP A 257 -31.21 -66.77 45.96
CA ASP A 257 -31.67 -67.97 46.69
C ASP A 257 -33.20 -68.08 46.51
#